data_AF-A0A229RK64-F1
#
_entry.id   AF-A0A229RK64-F1
#
_cell.length_a   1.000
_cell.length_b   1.000
_cell.length_c   1.000
_cell.angle_alpha   90.00
_cell.angle_beta   90.00
_cell.angle_gamma   90.00
#
_symmetry.space_group_name_H-M   'P 1'
#
loop_
_entity.id
_entity.type
_entity.pdbx_description
1 polymer ?
#
loop_
_entity_poly.entity_id
_entity_poly.type
_entity_poly.pdbx_seq_one_letter_code
_entity_poly.pdbx_strand_id
1 'polypeptide(L)'
;MIEKNMLPQEYLSLASVQASEESALLDRQNVVGVALGTKWSGGTDTGEKAITVLVDTKLPSELLRDDDLIPAKLSGVPTDVQQVGVLQAGRTIATPKVNGASPSLAEAPAPPLRQVEAPREAVDPLTLARRFRPAFGGLSVGHFQITAGTYGTAVYDATSLPGIPPRFYILSNNHVLANTNAAAIGDPILQPGPFDGGVIPSDIIARLSRYVPIKFITPGQPAPLNFVDAAVAEGQFHDLDRRIFWVGDLRGVNPAPTVGLVVQKTGRTTSWTTGRITNINATVDVNYGGGRVARFANQLLTTNMSAGGDSGSIVAELDNDFAVGLLFAGSPAVTVVNRITLVEAALGIRVYP
;
A
#
# COMPACT_ATOMS: atom_id res chain seq x y z
N MET A 1 -17.56 -18.48 -1.04
CA MET A 1 -16.92 -19.18 0.10
C MET A 1 -15.66 -18.49 0.65
N ILE A 2 -15.07 -17.50 -0.03
CA ILE A 2 -13.82 -16.84 0.41
C ILE A 2 -14.06 -15.83 1.56
N GLU A 3 -15.21 -15.17 1.63
CA GLU A 3 -15.44 -14.07 2.59
C GLU A 3 -15.44 -14.50 4.07
N LYS A 4 -15.91 -15.71 4.41
CA LYS A 4 -15.98 -16.15 5.82
C LYS A 4 -14.62 -16.39 6.48
N ASN A 5 -13.54 -16.50 5.70
CA ASN A 5 -12.20 -16.83 6.20
C ASN A 5 -11.21 -15.67 6.14
N MET A 6 -11.65 -14.44 5.79
CA MET A 6 -10.75 -13.28 5.70
C MET A 6 -10.81 -12.34 6.91
N LEU A 7 -11.79 -12.52 7.79
CA LEU A 7 -11.95 -11.72 9.00
C LEU A 7 -11.81 -12.60 10.24
N PRO A 8 -11.17 -12.09 11.31
CA PRO A 8 -11.23 -12.74 12.61
C PRO A 8 -12.69 -12.85 13.08
N GLN A 9 -13.03 -13.96 13.74
CA GLN A 9 -14.41 -14.28 14.15
C GLN A 9 -15.07 -13.16 14.96
N GLU A 10 -14.30 -12.50 15.81
CA GLU A 10 -14.74 -11.38 16.66
C GLU A 10 -15.16 -10.11 15.89
N TYR A 11 -14.85 -10.01 14.60
CA TYR A 11 -15.25 -8.88 13.75
C TYR A 11 -16.43 -9.20 12.81
N LEU A 12 -16.90 -10.44 12.74
CA LEU A 12 -17.92 -10.85 11.77
C LEU A 12 -19.28 -10.14 11.97
N SER A 13 -19.69 -9.92 13.22
CA SER A 13 -20.93 -9.18 13.51
C SER A 13 -20.80 -7.70 13.14
N LEU A 14 -19.64 -7.09 13.41
CA LEU A 14 -19.37 -5.70 13.05
C LEU A 14 -19.32 -5.51 11.53
N ALA A 15 -18.76 -6.47 10.78
CA ALA A 15 -18.69 -6.41 9.32
C ALA A 15 -20.07 -6.31 8.66
N SER A 16 -21.09 -6.96 9.25
CA SER A 16 -22.46 -6.88 8.76
C SER A 16 -23.05 -5.49 8.95
N VAL A 17 -22.76 -4.83 10.08
CA VAL A 17 -23.19 -3.46 10.35
C VAL A 17 -22.41 -2.45 9.50
N GLN A 18 -21.11 -2.64 9.34
CA GLN A 18 -20.32 -1.83 8.41
C GLN A 18 -20.95 -1.88 7.01
N ALA A 19 -21.21 -3.08 6.48
CA ALA A 19 -21.77 -3.23 5.13
C ALA A 19 -23.10 -2.51 4.92
N SER A 20 -23.98 -2.45 5.94
CA SER A 20 -25.25 -1.71 5.84
C SER A 20 -25.10 -0.19 5.96
N GLU A 21 -24.07 0.30 6.66
CA GLU A 21 -23.89 1.72 6.96
C GLU A 21 -22.84 2.40 6.06
N GLU A 22 -22.01 1.61 5.37
CA GLU A 22 -20.81 2.07 4.65
C GLU A 22 -21.10 3.15 3.61
N SER A 23 -22.13 2.97 2.77
CA SER A 23 -22.49 3.98 1.76
C SER A 23 -22.85 5.31 2.39
N ALA A 24 -23.70 5.28 3.42
CA ALA A 24 -24.17 6.49 4.10
C ALA A 24 -23.03 7.22 4.82
N LEU A 25 -22.03 6.49 5.32
CA LEU A 25 -20.84 7.08 5.92
C LEU A 25 -19.89 7.68 4.87
N LEU A 26 -19.65 6.98 3.76
CA LEU A 26 -18.77 7.43 2.68
C LEU A 26 -19.31 8.65 1.93
N ASP A 27 -20.62 8.92 2.00
CA ASP A 27 -21.25 10.10 1.41
C ASP A 27 -21.11 11.37 2.28
N ARG A 28 -20.67 11.23 3.54
CA ARG A 28 -20.46 12.37 4.45
C ARG A 28 -19.22 13.17 4.07
N GLN A 29 -19.25 14.48 4.31
CA GLN A 29 -18.09 15.30 4.04
C GLN A 29 -16.92 14.87 4.94
N ASN A 30 -15.70 15.03 4.42
CA ASN A 30 -14.46 14.76 5.15
C ASN A 30 -14.22 13.28 5.53
N VAL A 31 -15.17 12.37 5.26
CA VAL A 31 -14.95 10.91 5.35
C VAL A 31 -14.18 10.44 4.12
N VAL A 32 -13.08 9.74 4.34
CA VAL A 32 -12.22 9.15 3.30
C VAL A 32 -12.24 7.63 3.31
N GLY A 33 -12.88 7.02 4.32
CA GLY A 33 -13.07 5.59 4.39
C GLY A 33 -13.83 5.11 5.63
N VAL A 34 -14.18 3.84 5.61
CA VAL A 34 -14.79 3.11 6.73
C VAL A 34 -14.05 1.79 6.89
N ALA A 35 -13.81 1.35 8.12
CA ALA A 35 -13.10 0.12 8.41
C ALA A 35 -13.57 -0.50 9.73
N LEU A 36 -12.99 -1.66 10.07
CA LEU A 36 -13.10 -2.27 11.38
C LEU A 36 -11.80 -2.11 12.14
N GLY A 37 -11.90 -1.77 13.42
CA GLY A 37 -10.74 -1.56 14.29
C GLY A 37 -11.11 -1.66 15.75
N THR A 38 -10.21 -1.15 16.59
CA THR A 38 -10.48 -0.91 18.00
C THR A 38 -10.82 0.55 18.26
N LYS A 39 -11.51 0.82 19.36
CA LYS A 39 -11.84 2.17 19.82
C LYS A 39 -10.62 2.79 20.49
N TRP A 40 -10.36 4.05 20.18
CA TRP A 40 -9.28 4.82 20.79
C TRP A 40 -9.85 5.96 21.63
N SER A 41 -9.33 6.12 22.85
CA SER A 41 -9.71 7.20 23.75
C SER A 41 -8.48 7.79 24.43
N GLY A 42 -8.33 9.11 24.39
CA GLY A 42 -7.16 9.79 24.97
C GLY A 42 -5.81 9.29 24.42
N GLY A 43 -5.76 8.87 23.16
CA GLY A 43 -4.55 8.32 22.53
C GLY A 43 -4.23 6.87 22.92
N THR A 44 -5.12 6.18 23.63
CA THR A 44 -4.94 4.78 24.03
C THR A 44 -5.98 3.89 23.37
N ASP A 45 -5.55 2.72 22.89
CA ASP A 45 -6.42 1.66 22.42
C ASP A 45 -7.18 1.05 23.61
N THR A 46 -8.51 1.06 23.58
CA THR A 46 -9.34 0.48 24.65
C THR A 46 -9.55 -1.03 24.51
N GLY A 47 -9.20 -1.61 23.36
CA GLY A 47 -9.47 -3.01 23.00
C GLY A 47 -10.93 -3.31 22.65
N GLU A 48 -11.82 -2.33 22.76
CA GLU A 48 -13.22 -2.44 22.36
C GLU A 48 -13.33 -2.38 20.83
N LYS A 49 -14.02 -3.33 20.22
CA LYS A 49 -14.15 -3.41 18.76
C LYS A 49 -15.12 -2.34 18.28
N ALA A 50 -14.77 -1.65 17.20
CA ALA A 50 -15.55 -0.54 16.69
C ALA A 50 -15.55 -0.49 15.15
N ILE A 51 -16.58 0.14 14.60
CA ILE A 51 -16.55 0.63 13.22
C ILE A 51 -15.72 1.92 13.23
N THR A 52 -14.61 1.90 12.52
CA THR A 52 -13.75 3.07 12.37
C THR A 52 -14.20 3.89 11.18
N VAL A 53 -14.53 5.15 11.40
CA VAL A 53 -14.73 6.16 10.35
C VAL A 53 -13.41 6.91 10.16
N LEU A 54 -12.85 6.80 8.96
CA LEU A 54 -11.59 7.39 8.57
C LEU A 54 -11.87 8.77 7.97
N VAL A 55 -11.24 9.82 8.50
CA VAL A 55 -11.46 11.20 8.04
C VAL A 55 -10.17 11.85 7.59
N ASP A 56 -10.27 12.83 6.69
CA ASP A 56 -9.11 13.63 6.26
C ASP A 56 -8.58 14.46 7.44
N THR A 57 -9.44 15.30 8.03
CA THR A 57 -9.09 16.13 9.20
C THR A 57 -10.13 15.99 10.31
N LYS A 58 -9.70 15.80 11.56
CA LYS A 58 -10.62 15.88 12.71
C LYS A 58 -10.98 17.34 12.98
N LEU A 59 -12.28 17.63 12.95
CA LEU A 59 -12.83 18.93 13.28
C LEU A 59 -13.58 18.86 14.63
N PRO A 60 -13.57 19.93 15.44
CA PRO A 60 -14.47 20.07 16.58
C PRO A 60 -15.93 19.92 16.16
N SER A 61 -16.77 19.35 17.04
CA SER A 61 -18.18 19.10 16.75
C SER A 61 -18.95 20.37 16.36
N GLU A 62 -18.61 21.51 16.96
CA GLU A 62 -19.22 22.81 16.64
C GLU A 62 -18.92 23.34 15.23
N LEU A 63 -17.92 22.78 14.54
CA LEU A 63 -17.59 23.13 13.15
C LEU A 63 -18.17 22.13 12.14
N LEU A 64 -18.86 21.09 12.62
CA LEU A 64 -19.50 20.07 11.78
C LEU A 64 -20.98 20.36 11.64
N ARG A 65 -21.53 20.02 10.48
CA ARG A 65 -22.99 19.96 10.30
C ARG A 65 -23.53 18.75 11.03
N ASP A 66 -24.78 18.79 11.45
CA ASP A 66 -25.43 17.66 12.12
C ASP A 66 -25.37 16.39 11.26
N ASP A 67 -25.52 16.52 9.95
CA ASP A 67 -25.42 15.41 8.99
C ASP A 67 -23.99 14.90 8.75
N ASP A 68 -22.96 15.62 9.18
CA ASP A 68 -21.56 15.20 9.10
C ASP A 68 -21.03 14.63 10.43
N LEU A 69 -21.80 14.77 11.53
CA LEU A 69 -21.46 14.18 12.82
C LEU A 69 -21.62 12.66 12.79
N ILE A 70 -20.55 11.96 13.15
CA ILE A 70 -20.54 10.50 13.26
C ILE A 70 -21.20 10.09 14.58
N PRO A 71 -22.29 9.30 14.56
CA PRO A 71 -22.93 8.81 15.78
C PRO A 71 -21.97 7.96 16.60
N ALA A 72 -22.02 8.04 17.93
CA ALA A 72 -21.15 7.24 18.82
C ALA A 72 -21.40 5.73 18.71
N LYS A 73 -22.56 5.32 18.17
CA LYS A 73 -22.90 3.94 17.85
C LYS A 73 -23.70 3.87 16.55
N LEU A 74 -23.46 2.84 15.75
CA LEU A 74 -24.22 2.50 14.55
C LEU A 74 -24.86 1.13 14.76
N SER A 75 -26.19 1.04 14.70
CA SER A 75 -26.92 -0.21 14.99
C SER A 75 -26.45 -0.93 16.27
N GLY A 76 -26.14 -0.15 17.32
CA GLY A 76 -25.64 -0.65 18.61
C GLY A 76 -24.12 -0.91 18.69
N VAL A 77 -23.41 -0.92 17.56
CA VAL A 77 -21.95 -1.12 17.48
C VAL A 77 -21.22 0.19 17.75
N PRO A 78 -20.20 0.22 18.63
CA PRO A 78 -19.38 1.41 18.87
C PRO A 78 -18.73 1.95 17.58
N THR A 79 -18.62 3.27 17.48
CA THR A 79 -17.82 3.92 16.45
C THR A 79 -16.55 4.54 17.03
N ASP A 80 -15.57 4.70 16.15
CA ASP A 80 -14.33 5.42 16.40
C ASP A 80 -14.03 6.31 15.19
N VAL A 81 -13.62 7.57 15.41
CA VAL A 81 -13.24 8.47 14.32
C VAL A 81 -11.72 8.58 14.32
N GLN A 82 -11.07 8.27 13.20
CA GLN A 82 -9.60 8.32 13.07
C GLN A 82 -9.21 9.28 11.95
N GLN A 83 -8.33 10.22 12.27
CA GLN A 83 -7.77 11.11 11.26
C GLN A 83 -6.67 10.38 10.52
N VAL A 84 -6.84 10.19 9.22
CA VAL A 84 -5.84 9.54 8.36
C VAL A 84 -5.33 10.44 7.24
N GLY A 85 -5.93 11.61 7.04
CA GLY A 85 -5.56 12.49 5.93
C GLY A 85 -6.01 11.96 4.56
N VAL A 86 -5.63 12.67 3.50
CA VAL A 86 -5.89 12.23 2.13
C VAL A 86 -5.01 11.04 1.76
N LEU A 87 -5.65 9.91 1.40
CA LEU A 87 -4.98 8.70 0.92
C LEU A 87 -4.58 8.84 -0.55
N GLN A 88 -3.33 8.48 -0.86
CA GLN A 88 -2.74 8.72 -2.19
C GLN A 88 -1.93 7.53 -2.70
N ALA A 89 -1.93 7.36 -4.02
CA ALA A 89 -1.13 6.38 -4.75
C ALA A 89 -0.63 6.97 -6.08
N GLY A 90 0.37 6.33 -6.69
CA GLY A 90 0.80 6.64 -8.07
C GLY A 90 1.29 8.07 -8.33
N ARG A 91 1.60 8.85 -7.29
CA ARG A 91 2.16 10.20 -7.47
C ARG A 91 3.56 10.11 -8.07
N THR A 92 3.74 10.74 -9.23
CA THR A 92 5.05 11.19 -9.69
C THR A 92 5.59 12.19 -8.68
N ILE A 93 6.67 11.84 -7.97
CA ILE A 93 7.45 12.85 -7.23
C ILE A 93 8.02 13.80 -8.28
N ALA A 94 7.46 15.00 -8.40
CA ALA A 94 8.15 16.09 -9.08
C ALA A 94 9.37 16.43 -8.21
N THR A 95 10.57 16.23 -8.72
CA THR A 95 11.78 16.71 -8.06
C THR A 95 11.73 18.24 -8.01
N PRO A 96 12.24 18.87 -6.93
CA PRO A 96 12.70 20.24 -7.02
C PRO A 96 13.72 20.29 -8.16
N LYS A 97 13.52 21.18 -9.13
CA LYS A 97 14.55 21.44 -10.14
C LYS A 97 15.79 21.92 -9.40
N VAL A 98 16.81 21.06 -9.29
CA VAL A 98 18.16 21.48 -8.93
C VAL A 98 18.71 22.20 -10.16
N ASN A 99 18.27 23.45 -10.34
CA ASN A 99 19.00 24.37 -11.20
C ASN A 99 20.24 24.76 -10.42
N GLY A 100 21.39 24.25 -10.85
CA GLY A 100 22.69 24.69 -10.38
C GLY A 100 22.85 26.19 -10.60
N ALA A 101 22.59 26.96 -9.53
CA ALA A 101 23.16 28.26 -9.26
C ALA A 101 22.74 28.60 -7.82
N SER A 102 23.70 28.63 -6.89
CA SER A 102 23.48 29.25 -5.59
C SER A 102 23.38 30.77 -5.76
N PRO A 103 22.34 31.43 -5.24
CA PRO A 103 22.51 32.77 -4.71
C PRO A 103 22.43 32.69 -3.19
N SER A 104 23.48 33.16 -2.52
CA SER A 104 23.44 33.40 -1.09
C SER A 104 22.51 34.58 -0.82
N LEU A 105 21.49 34.39 0.02
CA LEU A 105 20.84 35.49 0.72
C LEU A 105 20.86 35.14 2.20
N ALA A 106 21.45 36.04 2.99
CA ALA A 106 21.68 35.88 4.42
C ALA A 106 20.35 35.86 5.19
N GLU A 107 20.16 34.87 6.05
CA GLU A 107 19.10 34.85 7.05
C GLU A 107 19.61 35.35 8.41
N ALA A 108 18.79 36.16 9.06
CA ALA A 108 18.99 36.74 10.39
C ALA A 108 18.93 35.66 11.51
N PRO A 109 19.49 35.90 12.70
CA PRO A 109 19.73 34.83 13.67
C PRO A 109 18.45 34.40 14.41
N ALA A 110 18.26 33.09 14.50
CA ALA A 110 17.24 32.43 15.34
C ALA A 110 17.74 32.24 16.80
N PRO A 111 16.83 32.09 17.79
CA PRO A 111 17.17 31.93 19.22
C PRO A 111 17.82 30.56 19.54
N PRO A 112 18.47 30.40 20.72
CA PRO A 112 19.39 29.29 20.95
C PRO A 112 18.68 27.94 21.14
N LEU A 113 19.32 26.93 20.57
CA LEU A 113 18.92 25.54 20.41
C LEU A 113 18.87 24.78 21.75
N ARG A 114 17.79 24.04 21.99
CA ARG A 114 17.87 22.78 22.75
C ARG A 114 18.73 21.82 21.92
N GLN A 115 19.66 21.10 22.55
CA GLN A 115 20.52 20.12 21.90
C GLN A 115 19.67 19.10 21.12
N VAL A 116 19.62 19.27 19.80
CA VAL A 116 19.11 18.28 18.87
C VAL A 116 20.25 17.31 18.65
N GLU A 117 20.06 16.05 19.04
CA GLU A 117 20.98 14.96 18.69
C GLU A 117 21.25 14.99 17.18
N ALA A 118 22.52 14.90 16.80
CA ALA A 118 22.93 14.91 15.40
C ALA A 118 22.18 13.81 14.63
N PRO A 119 21.68 14.08 13.40
CA PRO A 119 21.01 13.05 12.62
C PRO A 119 21.96 11.89 12.38
N ARG A 120 21.57 10.70 12.84
CA ARG A 120 22.26 9.44 12.52
C ARG A 120 22.39 9.36 10.99
N GLU A 121 23.59 9.07 10.50
CA GLU A 121 23.84 8.86 9.07
C GLU A 121 22.77 7.92 8.49
N ALA A 122 21.97 8.44 7.56
CA ALA A 122 20.92 7.68 6.91
C ALA A 122 21.58 6.54 6.09
N VAL A 123 21.07 5.32 6.23
CA VAL A 123 21.38 4.20 5.31
C VAL A 123 21.20 4.73 3.88
N ASP A 124 22.23 4.61 3.05
CA ASP A 124 22.26 5.21 1.70
C ASP A 124 20.98 4.81 0.92
N PRO A 125 20.06 5.76 0.68
CA PRO A 125 18.80 5.53 -0.04
C PRO A 125 19.01 4.92 -1.43
N LEU A 126 20.22 5.02 -1.99
CA LEU A 126 20.59 4.51 -3.31
C LEU A 126 20.93 3.01 -3.32
N THR A 127 21.02 2.33 -2.17
CA THR A 127 21.38 0.90 -2.16
C THR A 127 20.38 0.03 -2.92
N LEU A 128 19.08 0.30 -2.72
CA LEU A 128 17.99 -0.44 -3.38
C LEU A 128 17.69 0.07 -4.79
N ALA A 129 18.37 1.14 -5.21
CA ALA A 129 18.32 1.74 -6.54
C ALA A 129 19.34 1.16 -7.52
N ARG A 130 20.24 0.27 -7.07
CA ARG A 130 21.26 -0.35 -7.94
C ARG A 130 20.68 -1.49 -8.77
N ARG A 131 21.35 -1.81 -9.87
CA ARG A 131 21.04 -2.98 -10.69
C ARG A 131 21.50 -4.27 -10.00
N PHE A 132 20.64 -5.28 -9.93
CA PHE A 132 20.93 -6.61 -9.39
C PHE A 132 20.45 -7.71 -10.35
N ARG A 133 21.23 -8.79 -10.46
CA ARG A 133 20.84 -10.04 -11.14
C ARG A 133 21.43 -11.24 -10.36
N PRO A 134 20.61 -12.17 -9.85
CA PRO A 134 19.15 -12.09 -9.81
C PRO A 134 18.67 -10.90 -8.97
N ALA A 135 17.55 -10.30 -9.35
CA ALA A 135 16.91 -9.22 -8.58
C ALA A 135 15.97 -9.81 -7.53
N PHE A 136 16.01 -9.25 -6.32
CA PHE A 136 15.24 -9.69 -5.17
C PHE A 136 14.21 -8.63 -4.74
N GLY A 137 13.28 -9.02 -3.86
CA GLY A 137 12.26 -8.13 -3.30
C GLY A 137 12.83 -6.97 -2.48
N GLY A 138 12.15 -5.82 -2.54
CA GLY A 138 12.57 -4.56 -1.94
C GLY A 138 13.32 -3.63 -2.89
N LEU A 139 13.75 -4.12 -4.06
CA LEU A 139 14.51 -3.32 -5.02
C LEU A 139 13.64 -2.37 -5.84
N SER A 140 14.31 -1.35 -6.36
CA SER A 140 13.82 -0.46 -7.40
C SER A 140 13.37 -1.20 -8.66
N VAL A 141 12.10 -1.06 -9.03
CA VAL A 141 11.55 -1.53 -10.32
C VAL A 141 10.53 -0.55 -10.88
N GLY A 142 10.22 -0.61 -12.17
CA GLY A 142 9.06 0.09 -12.70
C GLY A 142 8.88 -0.04 -14.20
N HIS A 143 7.67 0.28 -14.65
CA HIS A 143 7.38 0.53 -16.06
C HIS A 143 8.20 1.71 -16.58
N PHE A 144 8.66 1.65 -17.82
CA PHE A 144 9.57 2.66 -18.39
C PHE A 144 9.00 4.08 -18.48
N GLN A 145 7.67 4.25 -18.40
CA GLN A 145 6.97 5.54 -18.47
C GLN A 145 6.55 6.13 -17.11
N ILE A 146 6.88 5.47 -16.00
CA ILE A 146 6.61 6.00 -14.65
C ILE A 146 7.91 6.45 -14.00
N THR A 147 7.83 6.98 -12.78
CA THR A 147 9.02 7.15 -11.94
C THR A 147 9.58 5.78 -11.57
N ALA A 148 8.87 5.08 -10.70
CA ALA A 148 9.47 4.06 -9.85
C ALA A 148 8.49 3.48 -8.83
N GLY A 149 8.64 2.19 -8.53
CA GLY A 149 8.14 1.56 -7.32
C GLY A 149 9.09 0.47 -6.82
N THR A 150 8.53 -0.49 -6.10
CA THR A 150 9.27 -1.59 -5.47
C THR A 150 8.92 -2.94 -6.09
N TYR A 151 9.94 -3.76 -6.32
CA TYR A 151 9.83 -5.18 -6.61
C TYR A 151 9.33 -5.86 -5.34
N GLY A 152 8.11 -6.41 -5.35
CA GLY A 152 7.53 -7.06 -4.18
C GLY A 152 8.24 -8.36 -3.84
N THR A 153 8.07 -9.36 -4.71
CA THR A 153 8.76 -10.66 -4.66
C THR A 153 8.62 -11.37 -6.01
N ALA A 154 9.42 -12.41 -6.23
CA ALA A 154 9.26 -13.29 -7.38
C ALA A 154 8.11 -14.25 -7.10
N VAL A 155 7.21 -14.39 -8.07
CA VAL A 155 6.01 -15.23 -7.98
C VAL A 155 5.94 -16.16 -9.17
N TYR A 156 5.06 -17.16 -9.11
CA TYR A 156 4.84 -18.11 -10.20
C TYR A 156 3.34 -18.37 -10.37
N ASP A 157 2.95 -18.93 -11.52
CA ASP A 157 1.53 -19.24 -11.77
C ASP A 157 1.01 -20.27 -10.75
N ALA A 158 -0.21 -20.03 -10.25
CA ALA A 158 -0.86 -20.90 -9.29
C ALA A 158 -1.32 -22.21 -9.94
N THR A 159 -0.40 -23.15 -10.14
CA THR A 159 -0.67 -24.51 -10.62
C THR A 159 -0.73 -25.52 -9.46
N SER A 160 -1.36 -26.68 -9.68
CA SER A 160 -1.36 -27.78 -8.71
C SER A 160 0.07 -28.24 -8.40
N LEU A 161 0.34 -28.53 -7.12
CA LEU A 161 1.59 -29.13 -6.67
C LEU A 161 1.36 -30.58 -6.21
N PRO A 162 2.31 -31.50 -6.40
CA PRO A 162 3.63 -31.31 -7.03
C PRO A 162 3.54 -31.09 -8.56
N GLY A 163 4.47 -30.31 -9.13
CA GLY A 163 4.47 -29.96 -10.56
C GLY A 163 5.61 -29.01 -10.95
N ILE A 164 5.66 -28.61 -12.23
CA ILE A 164 6.64 -27.65 -12.76
C ILE A 164 5.91 -26.33 -13.06
N PRO A 165 6.17 -25.24 -12.32
CA PRO A 165 5.62 -23.94 -12.64
C PRO A 165 6.10 -23.49 -14.04
N PRO A 166 5.19 -23.09 -14.95
CA PRO A 166 5.55 -22.80 -16.33
C PRO A 166 6.23 -21.43 -16.50
N ARG A 167 5.94 -20.47 -15.61
CA ARG A 167 6.35 -19.07 -15.74
C ARG A 167 6.62 -18.45 -14.37
N PHE A 168 7.50 -17.46 -14.38
CA PHE A 168 7.94 -16.71 -13.20
C PHE A 168 7.81 -15.23 -13.47
N TYR A 169 7.45 -14.49 -12.43
CA TYR A 169 7.09 -13.09 -12.56
C TYR A 169 7.66 -12.25 -11.43
N ILE A 170 7.82 -10.96 -11.70
CA ILE A 170 7.91 -9.91 -10.70
C ILE A 170 6.50 -9.50 -10.31
N LEU A 171 6.16 -9.50 -9.02
CA LEU A 171 4.94 -8.92 -8.47
C LEU A 171 5.18 -7.48 -8.02
N SER A 172 4.31 -6.55 -8.39
CA SER A 172 4.24 -5.18 -7.85
C SER A 172 2.83 -4.60 -8.11
N ASN A 173 2.64 -3.29 -7.92
CA ASN A 173 1.34 -2.65 -8.19
C ASN A 173 1.08 -2.45 -9.70
N ASN A 174 -0.19 -2.30 -10.07
CA ASN A 174 -0.58 -1.83 -11.40
C ASN A 174 0.00 -0.45 -11.66
N HIS A 175 -0.09 0.50 -10.74
CA HIS A 175 0.48 1.82 -11.01
C HIS A 175 2.01 1.80 -11.14
N VAL A 176 2.69 0.72 -10.71
CA VAL A 176 4.14 0.52 -10.85
C VAL A 176 4.51 -0.18 -12.17
N LEU A 177 3.82 -1.25 -12.55
CA LEU A 177 4.17 -2.06 -13.73
C LEU A 177 3.30 -1.80 -14.96
N ALA A 178 2.07 -1.31 -14.76
CA ALA A 178 1.06 -1.12 -15.79
C ALA A 178 0.68 0.35 -16.01
N ASN A 179 1.50 1.28 -15.50
CA ASN A 179 1.34 2.73 -15.70
C ASN A 179 -0.10 3.22 -15.39
N THR A 180 -0.70 2.73 -14.31
CA THR A 180 -2.08 3.08 -13.93
C THR A 180 -3.07 2.81 -15.07
N ASN A 181 -3.10 1.56 -15.53
CA ASN A 181 -3.85 1.06 -16.69
C ASN A 181 -3.40 1.55 -18.09
N ALA A 182 -2.39 2.41 -18.20
CA ALA A 182 -1.98 2.99 -19.48
C ALA A 182 -0.92 2.18 -20.25
N ALA A 183 -0.38 1.11 -19.66
CA ALA A 183 0.61 0.25 -20.31
C ALA A 183 -0.04 -0.80 -21.23
N ALA A 184 0.74 -1.29 -22.20
CA ALA A 184 0.40 -2.45 -23.01
C ALA A 184 1.05 -3.72 -22.45
N ILE A 185 0.35 -4.86 -22.56
CA ILE A 185 0.96 -6.16 -22.28
C ILE A 185 2.17 -6.36 -23.19
N GLY A 186 3.30 -6.79 -22.61
CA GLY A 186 4.59 -6.91 -23.30
C GLY A 186 5.55 -5.73 -23.07
N ASP A 187 5.07 -4.62 -22.50
CA ASP A 187 5.89 -3.45 -22.22
C ASP A 187 7.08 -3.77 -21.30
N PRO A 188 8.26 -3.15 -21.53
CA PRO A 188 9.45 -3.42 -20.75
C PRO A 188 9.33 -2.90 -19.31
N ILE A 189 9.74 -3.75 -18.37
CA ILE A 189 9.91 -3.41 -16.96
C ILE A 189 11.40 -3.35 -16.65
N LEU A 190 11.82 -2.27 -15.98
CA LEU A 190 13.22 -1.99 -15.70
C LEU A 190 13.55 -2.24 -14.23
N GLN A 191 14.74 -2.82 -13.98
CA GLN A 191 15.37 -2.92 -12.67
C GLN A 191 16.83 -2.45 -12.83
N PRO A 192 17.20 -1.27 -12.28
CA PRO A 192 16.35 -0.38 -11.48
C PRO A 192 15.24 0.31 -12.29
N GLY A 193 14.25 0.89 -11.62
CA GLY A 193 13.19 1.66 -12.30
C GLY A 193 13.72 2.98 -12.90
N PRO A 194 12.98 3.64 -13.80
CA PRO A 194 13.46 4.82 -14.55
C PRO A 194 14.00 5.97 -13.69
N PHE A 195 13.32 6.28 -12.58
CA PHE A 195 13.74 7.34 -11.66
C PHE A 195 15.13 7.09 -11.04
N ASP A 196 15.53 5.83 -10.92
CA ASP A 196 16.82 5.40 -10.36
C ASP A 196 17.88 5.13 -11.44
N GLY A 197 17.62 5.56 -12.68
CA GLY A 197 18.59 5.48 -13.78
C GLY A 197 18.50 4.22 -14.63
N GLY A 198 17.45 3.40 -14.49
CA GLY A 198 17.22 2.27 -15.38
C GLY A 198 16.94 2.72 -16.81
N VAL A 199 17.58 2.10 -17.80
CA VAL A 199 17.43 2.45 -19.22
C VAL A 199 17.09 1.25 -20.11
N ILE A 200 16.43 1.54 -21.23
CA ILE A 200 16.16 0.56 -22.29
C ILE A 200 17.35 0.55 -23.27
N PRO A 201 17.86 -0.64 -23.68
CA PRO A 201 17.39 -1.98 -23.30
C PRO A 201 18.14 -2.64 -22.13
N SER A 202 19.22 -2.05 -21.60
CA SER A 202 20.17 -2.72 -20.69
C SER A 202 19.57 -3.18 -19.35
N ASP A 203 18.54 -2.48 -18.87
CA ASP A 203 17.96 -2.72 -17.55
C ASP A 203 16.61 -3.42 -17.58
N ILE A 204 16.16 -3.83 -18.78
CA ILE A 204 14.99 -4.69 -18.91
C ILE A 204 15.23 -5.96 -18.08
N ILE A 205 14.32 -6.24 -17.15
CA ILE A 205 14.32 -7.45 -16.33
C ILE A 205 13.15 -8.37 -16.66
N ALA A 206 12.03 -7.78 -17.07
CA ALA A 206 10.78 -8.48 -17.31
C ALA A 206 9.93 -7.71 -18.33
N ARG A 207 8.83 -8.34 -18.76
CA ARG A 207 7.81 -7.70 -19.59
C ARG A 207 6.44 -7.81 -18.94
N LEU A 208 5.66 -6.75 -18.96
CA LEU A 208 4.32 -6.73 -18.35
C LEU A 208 3.49 -7.91 -18.90
N SER A 209 2.96 -8.75 -18.00
CA SER A 209 2.21 -9.95 -18.38
C SER A 209 0.73 -9.78 -18.10
N ARG A 210 0.37 -9.35 -16.88
CA ARG A 210 -1.02 -9.17 -16.43
C ARG A 210 -1.12 -8.05 -15.41
N TYR A 211 -2.27 -7.39 -15.36
CA TYR A 211 -2.61 -6.45 -14.29
C TYR A 211 -4.13 -6.44 -14.06
N VAL A 212 -4.54 -6.04 -12.87
CA VAL A 212 -5.96 -5.82 -12.56
C VAL A 212 -6.29 -4.36 -12.86
N PRO A 213 -7.21 -4.06 -13.80
CA PRO A 213 -7.54 -2.68 -14.13
C PRO A 213 -8.16 -1.93 -12.95
N ILE A 214 -7.61 -0.76 -12.63
CA ILE A 214 -8.14 0.14 -11.59
C ILE A 214 -9.36 0.86 -12.16
N LYS A 215 -10.50 0.77 -11.48
CA LYS A 215 -11.75 1.44 -11.84
C LYS A 215 -11.87 2.74 -11.05
N PHE A 216 -11.91 3.87 -11.76
CA PHE A 216 -12.00 5.20 -11.15
C PHE A 216 -13.45 5.64 -10.97
N ILE A 217 -13.71 6.41 -9.91
CA ILE A 217 -15.01 7.02 -9.64
C ILE A 217 -15.30 8.06 -10.74
N THR A 218 -16.51 7.99 -11.29
CA THR A 218 -17.01 8.95 -12.27
C THR A 218 -18.16 9.72 -11.64
N PRO A 219 -18.15 11.07 -11.65
CA PRO A 219 -19.24 11.87 -11.10
C PRO A 219 -20.60 11.47 -11.66
N GLY A 220 -21.60 11.32 -10.78
CA GLY A 220 -22.97 10.94 -11.15
C GLY A 220 -23.16 9.45 -11.47
N GLN A 221 -22.14 8.61 -11.28
CA GLN A 221 -22.24 7.15 -11.40
C GLN A 221 -21.95 6.48 -10.05
N PRO A 222 -22.49 5.28 -9.78
CA PRO A 222 -22.11 4.49 -8.61
C PRO A 222 -20.60 4.26 -8.58
N ALA A 223 -19.97 4.47 -7.42
CA ALA A 223 -18.52 4.27 -7.25
C ALA A 223 -18.16 2.79 -7.44
N PRO A 224 -17.34 2.43 -8.46
CA PRO A 224 -16.96 1.03 -8.66
C PRO A 224 -15.96 0.60 -7.59
N LEU A 225 -16.11 -0.64 -7.09
CA LEU A 225 -15.18 -1.21 -6.11
C LEU A 225 -13.96 -1.84 -6.79
N ASN A 226 -12.79 -1.53 -6.25
CA ASN A 226 -11.53 -2.21 -6.49
C ASN A 226 -11.15 -3.03 -5.26
N PHE A 227 -10.45 -4.14 -5.45
CA PHE A 227 -9.95 -4.98 -4.36
C PHE A 227 -8.43 -5.02 -4.29
N VAL A 228 -7.78 -4.82 -5.44
CA VAL A 228 -6.33 -4.85 -5.55
C VAL A 228 -5.83 -3.80 -6.54
N ASP A 229 -4.69 -3.21 -6.22
CA ASP A 229 -3.80 -2.54 -7.16
C ASP A 229 -2.57 -3.44 -7.36
N ALA A 230 -2.59 -4.27 -8.40
CA ALA A 230 -1.59 -5.31 -8.59
C ALA A 230 -1.35 -5.65 -10.06
N ALA A 231 -0.11 -6.01 -10.36
CA ALA A 231 0.36 -6.45 -11.67
C ALA A 231 1.54 -7.41 -11.55
N VAL A 232 1.74 -8.20 -12.60
CA VAL A 232 2.88 -9.10 -12.76
C VAL A 232 3.58 -8.91 -14.10
N ALA A 233 4.90 -9.01 -14.09
CA ALA A 233 5.73 -8.96 -15.28
C ALA A 233 6.58 -10.23 -15.40
N GLU A 234 6.54 -10.88 -16.55
CA GLU A 234 7.23 -12.15 -16.81
C GLU A 234 8.72 -11.92 -17.04
N GLY A 235 9.56 -12.65 -16.30
CA GLY A 235 11.02 -12.56 -16.35
C GLY A 235 11.67 -13.93 -16.47
N GLN A 236 12.97 -13.94 -16.76
CA GLN A 236 13.74 -15.19 -16.82
C GLN A 236 14.03 -15.70 -15.41
N PHE A 237 13.87 -17.01 -15.18
CA PHE A 237 14.04 -17.62 -13.85
C PHE A 237 15.38 -17.27 -13.18
N HIS A 238 16.48 -17.26 -13.93
CA HIS A 238 17.82 -16.95 -13.40
C HIS A 238 18.05 -15.47 -13.05
N ASP A 239 17.15 -14.58 -13.47
CA ASP A 239 17.21 -13.15 -13.18
C ASP A 239 16.31 -12.75 -12.00
N LEU A 240 15.49 -13.67 -11.49
CA LEU A 240 14.50 -13.41 -10.43
C LEU A 240 14.86 -14.18 -9.15
N ASP A 241 14.89 -13.48 -8.03
CA ASP A 241 15.04 -14.02 -6.68
C ASP A 241 13.77 -13.71 -5.88
N ARG A 242 13.23 -14.71 -5.19
CA ARG A 242 12.01 -14.57 -4.38
C ARG A 242 12.29 -13.88 -3.04
N ARG A 243 13.52 -13.97 -2.55
CA ARG A 243 13.93 -13.39 -1.27
C ARG A 243 13.58 -11.91 -1.25
N ILE A 244 13.10 -11.41 -0.12
CA ILE A 244 12.87 -9.99 0.11
C ILE A 244 14.01 -9.50 1.01
N PHE A 245 14.69 -8.42 0.63
CA PHE A 245 15.83 -7.91 1.39
C PHE A 245 15.42 -7.61 2.85
N TRP A 246 16.19 -8.08 3.84
CA TRP A 246 15.89 -8.01 5.29
C TRP A 246 14.63 -8.74 5.81
N VAL A 247 13.67 -9.11 4.96
CA VAL A 247 12.51 -9.92 5.35
C VAL A 247 12.77 -11.42 5.17
N GLY A 248 13.52 -11.81 4.12
CA GLY A 248 13.82 -13.20 3.81
C GLY A 248 12.82 -13.83 2.84
N ASP A 249 12.67 -15.15 2.92
CA ASP A 249 11.75 -15.92 2.10
C ASP A 249 10.38 -16.05 2.79
N LEU A 250 9.30 -15.79 2.05
CA LEU A 250 7.95 -15.95 2.56
C LEU A 250 7.65 -17.42 2.83
N ARG A 251 7.10 -17.70 4.02
CA ARG A 251 6.82 -19.08 4.48
C ARG A 251 5.38 -19.53 4.27
N GLY A 252 4.51 -18.59 3.91
CA GLY A 252 3.08 -18.82 3.73
C GLY A 252 2.33 -17.50 3.57
N VAL A 253 1.01 -17.58 3.73
CA VAL A 253 0.09 -16.45 3.66
C VAL A 253 -0.76 -16.42 4.93
N ASN A 254 -0.95 -15.23 5.50
CA ASN A 254 -1.98 -15.01 6.51
C ASN A 254 -3.28 -14.55 5.83
N PRO A 255 -4.33 -15.38 5.77
CA PRO A 255 -5.58 -15.01 5.11
C PRO A 255 -6.46 -14.06 5.94
N ALA A 256 -6.27 -14.02 7.26
CA ALA A 256 -7.10 -13.27 8.21
C ALA A 256 -6.24 -12.49 9.21
N PRO A 257 -5.41 -11.54 8.75
CA PRO A 257 -4.61 -10.71 9.63
C PRO A 257 -5.49 -9.93 10.61
N THR A 258 -5.04 -9.83 11.86
CA THR A 258 -5.79 -9.20 12.96
C THR A 258 -5.31 -7.77 13.20
N VAL A 259 -6.20 -6.94 13.76
CA VAL A 259 -5.80 -5.65 14.34
C VAL A 259 -4.77 -5.92 15.44
N GLY A 260 -3.70 -5.12 15.45
CA GLY A 260 -2.59 -5.29 16.37
C GLY A 260 -1.45 -6.17 15.84
N LEU A 261 -1.60 -6.90 14.73
CA LEU A 261 -0.53 -7.68 14.13
C LEU A 261 0.67 -6.78 13.74
N VAL A 262 1.88 -7.16 14.19
CA VAL A 262 3.12 -6.47 13.82
C VAL A 262 3.59 -7.00 12.48
N VAL A 263 3.87 -6.07 11.57
CA VAL A 263 4.25 -6.36 10.20
C VAL A 263 5.56 -5.68 9.84
N GLN A 264 6.22 -6.18 8.80
CA GLN A 264 7.45 -5.68 8.23
C GLN A 264 7.35 -5.58 6.72
N LYS A 265 8.14 -4.69 6.13
CA LYS A 265 8.30 -4.59 4.67
C LYS A 265 9.67 -4.03 4.34
N THR A 266 10.16 -4.36 3.15
CA THR A 266 11.28 -3.64 2.53
C THR A 266 10.81 -2.93 1.27
N GLY A 267 11.04 -1.61 1.22
CA GLY A 267 10.67 -0.75 0.12
C GLY A 267 11.87 0.04 -0.36
N ARG A 268 11.89 0.37 -1.66
CA ARG A 268 12.97 1.13 -2.30
C ARG A 268 13.32 2.39 -1.51
N THR A 269 12.32 3.09 -0.99
CA THR A 269 12.47 4.45 -0.45
C THR A 269 12.76 4.45 1.04
N THR A 270 11.98 3.69 1.80
CA THR A 270 12.10 3.67 3.27
C THR A 270 12.91 2.48 3.79
N SER A 271 13.49 1.66 2.89
CA SER A 271 14.22 0.44 3.24
C SER A 271 13.34 -0.52 4.08
N TRP A 272 13.94 -1.24 5.02
CA TRP A 272 13.22 -2.11 5.96
C TRP A 272 12.52 -1.26 7.02
N THR A 273 11.21 -1.41 7.14
CA THR A 273 10.41 -0.76 8.21
C THR A 273 9.43 -1.76 8.79
N THR A 274 8.99 -1.46 10.01
CA THR A 274 7.94 -2.19 10.70
C THR A 274 6.74 -1.29 10.97
N GLY A 275 5.59 -1.92 11.18
CA GLY A 275 4.35 -1.23 11.50
C GLY A 275 3.39 -2.18 12.20
N ARG A 276 2.19 -1.68 12.48
CA ARG A 276 1.12 -2.47 13.10
C ARG A 276 -0.18 -2.27 12.33
N ILE A 277 -0.93 -3.35 12.11
CA ILE A 277 -2.28 -3.26 11.54
C ILE A 277 -3.18 -2.53 12.52
N THR A 278 -3.75 -1.40 12.08
CA THR A 278 -4.68 -0.58 12.88
C THR A 278 -6.13 -0.86 12.51
N ASN A 279 -6.39 -1.15 11.23
CA ASN A 279 -7.74 -1.41 10.74
C ASN A 279 -7.73 -2.52 9.68
N ILE A 280 -8.82 -3.26 9.66
CA ILE A 280 -9.10 -4.32 8.68
C ILE A 280 -10.44 -4.04 8.00
N ASN A 281 -10.69 -4.72 6.87
CA ASN A 281 -11.94 -4.58 6.13
C ASN A 281 -12.22 -3.14 5.67
N ALA A 282 -11.17 -2.39 5.36
CA ALA A 282 -11.33 -0.98 5.03
C ALA A 282 -11.84 -0.80 3.60
N THR A 283 -12.84 0.08 3.46
CA THR A 283 -13.27 0.68 2.21
C THR A 283 -12.81 2.13 2.19
N VAL A 284 -11.91 2.48 1.27
CA VAL A 284 -11.21 3.77 1.23
C VAL A 284 -11.19 4.36 -0.17
N ASP A 285 -11.27 5.69 -0.25
CA ASP A 285 -11.09 6.43 -1.50
C ASP A 285 -9.64 6.90 -1.63
N VAL A 286 -8.97 6.46 -2.69
CA VAL A 286 -7.54 6.71 -2.93
C VAL A 286 -7.36 7.59 -4.16
N ASN A 287 -6.60 8.67 -4.00
CA ASN A 287 -6.29 9.63 -5.06
C ASN A 287 -5.04 9.22 -5.85
N TYR A 288 -5.18 9.04 -7.16
CA TYR A 288 -4.12 8.67 -8.12
C TYR A 288 -3.59 9.87 -8.94
N GLY A 289 -3.84 11.09 -8.45
CA GLY A 289 -3.49 12.34 -9.13
C GLY A 289 -4.40 12.65 -10.32
N GLY A 290 -4.32 13.90 -10.80
CA GLY A 290 -5.08 14.36 -11.97
C GLY A 290 -6.60 14.27 -11.81
N GLY A 291 -7.11 14.39 -10.58
CA GLY A 291 -8.55 14.26 -10.28
C GLY A 291 -9.08 12.83 -10.31
N ARG A 292 -8.22 11.81 -10.49
CA ARG A 292 -8.63 10.40 -10.50
C ARG A 292 -8.66 9.85 -9.08
N VAL A 293 -9.84 9.46 -8.63
CA VAL A 293 -10.04 8.79 -7.33
C VAL A 293 -10.62 7.40 -7.60
N ALA A 294 -10.13 6.39 -6.88
CA ALA A 294 -10.63 5.02 -6.97
C ALA A 294 -10.97 4.50 -5.57
N ARG A 295 -12.14 3.83 -5.45
CA ARG A 295 -12.61 3.23 -4.21
C ARG A 295 -12.06 1.81 -4.09
N PHE A 296 -11.39 1.51 -2.98
CA PHE A 296 -10.82 0.19 -2.67
C PHE A 296 -11.49 -0.40 -1.44
N ALA A 297 -12.06 -1.59 -1.56
CA ALA A 297 -12.69 -2.34 -0.47
C ALA A 297 -11.82 -3.51 -0.02
N ASN A 298 -12.05 -4.05 1.18
CA ASN A 298 -11.28 -5.15 1.78
C ASN A 298 -9.79 -4.84 2.04
N GLN A 299 -9.45 -3.56 2.25
CA GLN A 299 -8.07 -3.16 2.51
C GLN A 299 -7.65 -3.36 3.96
N LEU A 300 -6.34 -3.41 4.18
CA LEU A 300 -5.71 -3.33 5.51
C LEU A 300 -5.06 -1.96 5.65
N LEU A 301 -5.19 -1.36 6.83
CA LEU A 301 -4.44 -0.16 7.20
C LEU A 301 -3.44 -0.50 8.29
N THR A 302 -2.25 0.07 8.18
CA THR A 302 -1.23 0.02 9.21
C THR A 302 -0.91 1.42 9.71
N THR A 303 -0.21 1.51 10.85
CA THR A 303 0.59 2.69 11.19
C THR A 303 1.44 3.11 9.99
N ASN A 304 1.75 4.40 9.85
CA ASN A 304 2.66 4.85 8.81
C ASN A 304 3.98 4.07 8.87
N MET A 305 4.30 3.39 7.76
CA MET A 305 5.51 2.61 7.60
C MET A 305 6.08 2.73 6.18
N SER A 306 5.65 3.73 5.41
CA SER A 306 6.01 3.86 4.00
C SER A 306 6.04 5.29 3.48
N ALA A 307 6.66 5.46 2.31
CA ALA A 307 6.63 6.69 1.53
C ALA A 307 6.38 6.39 0.04
N GLY A 308 6.15 7.44 -0.74
CA GLY A 308 6.07 7.32 -2.20
C GLY A 308 7.32 6.64 -2.77
N GLY A 309 7.11 5.59 -3.57
CA GLY A 309 8.18 4.73 -4.11
C GLY A 309 8.25 3.34 -3.46
N ASP A 310 7.67 3.15 -2.27
CA ASP A 310 7.53 1.83 -1.64
C ASP A 310 6.37 1.00 -2.19
N SER A 311 5.52 1.60 -3.03
CA SER A 311 4.45 0.91 -3.76
C SER A 311 4.95 -0.38 -4.40
N GLY A 312 4.31 -1.49 -4.07
CA GLY A 312 4.67 -2.83 -4.54
C GLY A 312 5.46 -3.65 -3.53
N SER A 313 5.88 -3.07 -2.40
CA SER A 313 6.46 -3.85 -1.29
C SER A 313 5.46 -4.88 -0.76
N ILE A 314 5.93 -6.11 -0.58
CA ILE A 314 5.22 -7.11 0.23
C ILE A 314 5.30 -6.69 1.70
N VAL A 315 4.15 -6.73 2.35
CA VAL A 315 4.00 -6.62 3.80
C VAL A 315 3.86 -8.04 4.34
N ALA A 316 4.75 -8.42 5.25
CA ALA A 316 4.80 -9.73 5.88
C ALA A 316 4.68 -9.62 7.40
N GLU A 317 4.29 -10.69 8.06
CA GLU A 317 4.39 -10.80 9.52
C GLU A 317 5.85 -10.69 9.98
N LEU A 318 6.07 -10.02 11.12
CA LEU A 318 7.41 -9.90 11.68
C LEU A 318 7.95 -11.25 12.20
N ASP A 319 7.10 -12.09 12.77
CA ASP A 319 7.55 -13.28 13.53
C ASP A 319 7.69 -14.55 12.67
N ASN A 320 6.91 -14.67 11.59
CA ASN A 320 6.79 -15.92 10.82
C ASN A 320 7.00 -15.76 9.31
N ASP A 321 7.21 -14.53 8.83
CA ASP A 321 7.38 -14.21 7.40
C ASP A 321 6.20 -14.69 6.53
N PHE A 322 4.99 -14.68 7.09
CA PHE A 322 3.77 -14.95 6.32
C PHE A 322 3.36 -13.67 5.61
N ALA A 323 3.09 -13.78 4.30
CA ALA A 323 2.62 -12.65 3.53
C ALA A 323 1.24 -12.20 4.04
N VAL A 324 1.11 -10.90 4.29
CA VAL A 324 -0.12 -10.25 4.73
C VAL A 324 -0.74 -9.48 3.56
N GLY A 325 0.08 -8.76 2.81
CA GLY A 325 -0.43 -7.92 1.74
C GLY A 325 0.59 -7.27 0.83
N LEU A 326 0.08 -6.48 -0.10
CA LEU A 326 0.84 -5.70 -1.08
C LEU A 326 0.53 -4.22 -0.88
N LEU A 327 1.53 -3.46 -0.45
CA LEU A 327 1.43 -2.01 -0.25
C LEU A 327 1.13 -1.30 -1.57
N PHE A 328 0.19 -0.34 -1.59
CA PHE A 328 -0.08 0.46 -2.80
C PHE A 328 -0.39 1.93 -2.57
N ALA A 329 -0.82 2.32 -1.37
CA ALA A 329 -1.21 3.69 -1.06
C ALA A 329 -0.87 4.05 0.39
N GLY A 330 -1.00 5.32 0.72
CA GLY A 330 -0.81 5.79 2.09
C GLY A 330 -1.07 7.27 2.26
N SER A 331 -0.79 7.74 3.46
CA SER A 331 -0.78 9.14 3.87
C SER A 331 0.34 9.32 4.90
N PRO A 332 0.58 10.56 5.40
CA PRO A 332 1.51 10.75 6.52
C PRO A 332 1.14 9.97 7.80
N ALA A 333 -0.11 9.52 7.93
CA ALA A 333 -0.62 8.85 9.12
C ALA A 333 -0.67 7.31 8.99
N VAL A 334 -1.01 6.79 7.81
CA VAL A 334 -1.26 5.36 7.60
C VAL A 334 -0.69 4.85 6.29
N THR A 335 -0.47 3.54 6.21
CA THR A 335 -0.18 2.83 4.97
C THR A 335 -1.35 1.91 4.63
N VAL A 336 -1.74 1.85 3.35
CA VAL A 336 -2.85 1.05 2.84
C VAL A 336 -2.30 -0.12 2.02
N VAL A 337 -2.81 -1.31 2.34
CA VAL A 337 -2.26 -2.58 1.89
C VAL A 337 -3.37 -3.45 1.32
N ASN A 338 -3.20 -3.91 0.08
CA ASN A 338 -4.06 -4.91 -0.52
C ASN A 338 -3.85 -6.26 0.19
N ARG A 339 -4.91 -7.01 0.47
CA ARG A 339 -4.79 -8.37 1.02
C ARG A 339 -4.09 -9.29 0.03
N ILE A 340 -3.08 -10.03 0.49
CA ILE A 340 -2.27 -10.85 -0.42
C ILE A 340 -3.10 -11.98 -1.06
N THR A 341 -4.08 -12.54 -0.33
CA THR A 341 -4.99 -13.57 -0.85
C THR A 341 -5.82 -13.08 -2.04
N LEU A 342 -6.23 -11.80 -2.03
CA LEU A 342 -6.96 -11.21 -3.15
C LEU A 342 -6.02 -10.92 -4.34
N VAL A 343 -4.76 -10.59 -4.07
CA VAL A 343 -3.74 -10.40 -5.10
C VAL A 343 -3.43 -11.72 -5.81
N GLU A 344 -3.19 -12.79 -5.04
CA GLU A 344 -2.95 -14.15 -5.58
C GLU A 344 -4.13 -14.63 -6.43
N ALA A 345 -5.35 -14.48 -5.93
CA ALA A 345 -6.56 -14.87 -6.63
C ALA A 345 -6.79 -14.06 -7.92
N ALA A 346 -6.59 -12.74 -7.87
CA ALA A 346 -6.85 -11.88 -9.02
C ALA A 346 -5.82 -12.02 -10.15
N LEU A 347 -4.58 -12.38 -9.82
CA LEU A 347 -3.50 -12.54 -10.80
C LEU A 347 -3.19 -14.01 -11.16
N GLY A 348 -3.76 -14.97 -10.43
CA GLY A 348 -3.54 -16.41 -10.62
C GLY A 348 -2.11 -16.83 -10.27
N ILE A 349 -1.57 -16.33 -9.16
CA ILE A 349 -0.16 -16.53 -8.77
C ILE A 349 -0.04 -17.09 -7.35
N ARG A 350 1.16 -17.56 -7.00
CA ARG A 350 1.58 -17.88 -5.63
C ARG A 350 2.83 -17.10 -5.22
N VAL A 351 2.84 -16.61 -3.99
CA VAL A 351 3.96 -15.81 -3.43
C VAL A 351 4.94 -16.62 -2.57
N TYR A 352 4.58 -17.86 -2.25
CA TYR A 352 5.39 -18.75 -1.42
C TYR A 352 5.53 -20.13 -2.09
N PRO A 353 6.54 -20.95 -1.72
CA PRO A 353 6.82 -22.25 -2.34
C PRO A 353 5.66 -23.25 -2.32
#